data_AF-A0A0H3VE07-F1
#
_entry.id   AF-A0A0H3VE07-F1
#
_cell.length_a   1.000
_cell.length_b   1.000
_cell.length_c   1.000
_cell.angle_alpha   90.00
_cell.angle_beta   90.00
_cell.angle_gamma   90.00
#
_symmetry.space_group_name_H-M   'P 1'
#
loop_
_entity.id
_entity.type
_entity.pdbx_description
1 polymer ?
#
loop_
_entity_poly.entity_id
_entity_poly.type
_entity_poly.pdbx_seq_one_letter_code
_entity_poly.pdbx_strand_id
1 'polypeptide(L)'
;FSGGPCFLLAYFQAAPNQPEAANNGDYNNLGLKAAQPNSVSIGSLLGGTTGTLGTPDADGFYTAVVNSASAFPVGATLRAVGLQGYFTQAAGTGGIAANNARHALSSVKSVAGEERRVVIDSAKCANCHEWFEGHGGNRVVGKDTVGDSICTLCHVPNLSTSGRGIQQSLMLFIVNNPVGTSLGTVTNFLSTATPPAAFSGSVGSGAKTADTALVAALGDDPTTYPEASNNLKDLIHGVHA
;
A
#
# COMPACT_ATOMS: atom_id res chain seq x y z
N PHE A 1 4.27 -8.73 -20.78
CA PHE A 1 3.28 -7.90 -20.07
C PHE A 1 2.05 -8.75 -19.83
N SER A 2 1.87 -9.28 -18.62
CA SER A 2 0.72 -10.12 -18.24
C SER A 2 0.17 -9.70 -16.87
N GLY A 3 0.36 -8.43 -16.51
CA GLY A 3 -0.18 -7.85 -15.29
C GLY A 3 -1.67 -7.54 -15.47
N GLY A 4 -2.49 -8.09 -14.57
CA GLY A 4 -3.90 -7.74 -14.43
C GLY A 4 -4.11 -6.84 -13.20
N PRO A 5 -5.28 -6.20 -13.09
CA PRO A 5 -5.60 -5.41 -11.92
C PRO A 5 -5.74 -6.36 -10.72
N CYS A 6 -5.66 -5.80 -9.50
CA CYS A 6 -5.92 -6.55 -8.28
C CYS A 6 -6.99 -5.82 -7.46
N PHE A 7 -7.65 -6.59 -6.61
CA PHE A 7 -8.43 -6.04 -5.51
C PHE A 7 -7.47 -5.67 -4.38
N LEU A 8 -7.65 -4.49 -3.81
CA LEU A 8 -7.06 -4.07 -2.56
C LEU A 8 -8.10 -4.15 -1.46
N LEU A 9 -7.75 -4.78 -0.35
CA LEU A 9 -8.59 -4.85 0.84
C LEU A 9 -7.98 -3.93 1.89
N ALA A 10 -8.65 -2.80 2.14
CA ALA A 10 -8.25 -1.82 3.14
C ALA A 10 -9.19 -1.87 4.35
N TYR A 11 -8.65 -1.60 5.54
CA TYR A 11 -9.41 -1.65 6.79
C TYR A 11 -8.76 -0.83 7.89
N PHE A 12 -9.53 -0.59 8.94
CA PHE A 12 -9.05 -0.14 10.23
C PHE A 12 -9.11 -1.27 11.26
N GLN A 13 -8.08 -1.37 12.09
CA GLN A 13 -8.08 -2.23 13.28
C GLN A 13 -7.38 -1.50 14.43
N ALA A 14 -8.06 -1.39 15.56
CA ALA A 14 -7.52 -0.72 16.73
C ALA A 14 -6.37 -1.53 17.36
N ALA A 15 -5.35 -0.83 17.83
CA ALA A 15 -4.26 -1.39 18.62
C ALA A 15 -3.82 -0.37 19.69
N PRO A 16 -3.07 -0.78 20.74
CA PRO A 16 -2.60 0.15 21.76
C PRO A 16 -1.83 1.36 21.21
N ASN A 17 -1.08 1.18 20.12
CA ASN A 17 -0.34 2.23 19.42
C ASN A 17 -1.17 2.97 18.34
N GLN A 18 -2.37 2.49 18.04
CA GLN A 18 -3.32 3.11 17.10
C GLN A 18 -4.75 3.00 17.66
N PRO A 19 -5.05 3.73 18.75
CA PRO A 19 -6.35 3.66 19.38
C PRO A 19 -7.43 4.24 18.48
N GLU A 20 -8.63 3.65 18.54
CA GLU A 20 -9.80 4.08 17.75
C GLU A 20 -10.09 5.57 17.91
N ALA A 21 -10.05 6.09 19.14
CA ALA A 21 -10.37 7.49 19.44
C ALA A 21 -9.53 8.52 18.64
N ALA A 22 -8.33 8.14 18.19
CA ALA A 22 -7.45 9.02 17.41
C ALA A 22 -7.41 8.69 15.91
N ASN A 23 -7.92 7.51 15.50
CA ASN A 23 -7.67 6.96 14.16
C ASN A 23 -8.92 6.40 13.45
N ASN A 24 -10.11 6.46 14.05
CA ASN A 24 -11.36 5.90 13.53
C ASN A 24 -11.93 6.57 12.26
N GLY A 25 -11.15 7.39 11.55
CA GLY A 25 -11.55 8.04 10.32
C GLY A 25 -10.80 7.54 9.08
N ASP A 26 -9.67 6.86 9.25
CA ASP A 26 -8.80 6.44 8.15
C ASP A 26 -8.50 4.94 8.25
N TYR A 27 -8.21 4.31 7.11
CA TYR A 27 -7.68 2.95 7.09
C TYR A 27 -6.30 2.93 7.77
N ASN A 28 -5.88 1.80 8.31
CA ASN A 28 -4.52 1.63 8.83
C ASN A 28 -3.84 0.31 8.41
N ASN A 29 -4.60 -0.62 7.82
CA ASN A 29 -4.12 -1.89 7.29
C ASN A 29 -3.21 -2.62 8.28
N LEU A 30 -3.57 -2.56 9.58
CA LEU A 30 -2.72 -3.03 10.67
C LEU A 30 -2.34 -4.50 10.49
N GLY A 31 -1.06 -4.81 10.68
CA GLY A 31 -0.53 -6.18 10.52
C GLY A 31 -0.11 -6.51 9.09
N LEU A 32 -0.33 -5.62 8.12
CA LEU A 32 0.22 -5.76 6.77
C LEU A 32 1.54 -5.00 6.64
N LYS A 33 2.45 -5.56 5.84
CA LYS A 33 3.79 -5.01 5.64
C LYS A 33 3.70 -3.57 5.11
N ALA A 34 4.32 -2.64 5.84
CA ALA A 34 4.28 -1.20 5.56
C ALA A 34 2.85 -0.66 5.40
N ALA A 35 1.88 -1.25 6.10
CA ALA A 35 0.46 -0.92 5.99
C ALA A 35 -0.09 -0.88 4.55
N GLN A 36 0.52 -1.63 3.63
CA GLN A 36 -0.05 -1.81 2.30
C GLN A 36 -1.32 -2.63 2.43
N PRO A 37 -2.43 -2.24 1.77
CA PRO A 37 -3.65 -3.03 1.80
C PRO A 37 -3.42 -4.41 1.18
N ASN A 38 -4.15 -5.42 1.65
CA ASN A 38 -3.95 -6.77 1.16
C ASN A 38 -4.34 -6.84 -0.32
N SER A 39 -3.50 -7.48 -1.13
CA SER A 39 -3.65 -7.51 -2.59
C SER A 39 -4.13 -8.88 -3.04
N VAL A 40 -5.32 -8.93 -3.64
CA VAL A 40 -5.91 -10.14 -4.21
C VAL A 40 -5.92 -10.01 -5.73
N SER A 41 -5.03 -10.73 -6.40
CA SER A 41 -4.92 -10.67 -7.86
C SER A 41 -6.06 -11.45 -8.53
N ILE A 42 -6.47 -11.03 -9.73
CA ILE A 42 -7.40 -11.82 -10.55
C ILE A 42 -6.84 -13.22 -10.83
N GLY A 43 -5.52 -13.33 -11.07
CA GLY A 43 -4.85 -14.60 -11.32
C GLY A 43 -4.97 -15.58 -10.15
N SER A 44 -4.85 -15.10 -8.90
CA SER A 44 -4.96 -15.96 -7.71
C SER A 44 -6.41 -16.36 -7.41
N LEU A 45 -7.40 -15.60 -7.87
CA LEU A 45 -8.82 -16.00 -7.83
C LEU A 45 -9.14 -17.06 -8.90
N LEU A 46 -8.60 -16.90 -10.11
CA LEU A 46 -8.72 -17.91 -11.18
C LEU A 46 -8.04 -19.24 -10.78
N GLY A 47 -6.90 -19.15 -10.11
CA GLY A 47 -6.14 -20.31 -9.63
C GLY A 47 -6.66 -20.91 -8.32
N GLY A 48 -7.73 -20.36 -7.71
CA GLY A 48 -8.31 -20.89 -6.47
C GLY A 48 -7.55 -20.58 -5.17
N THR A 49 -6.43 -19.84 -5.24
CA THR A 49 -5.48 -19.71 -4.12
C THR A 49 -5.98 -18.72 -3.06
N THR A 50 -6.55 -17.60 -3.48
CA THR A 50 -7.05 -16.53 -2.60
C THR A 50 -8.57 -16.45 -2.58
N GLY A 51 -9.26 -17.40 -3.23
CA GLY A 51 -10.69 -17.33 -3.47
C GLY A 51 -11.07 -17.90 -4.82
N THR A 52 -12.23 -17.51 -5.33
CA THR A 52 -12.74 -17.94 -6.64
C THR A 52 -13.17 -16.75 -7.49
N LEU A 53 -13.09 -16.91 -8.81
CA LEU A 53 -13.73 -16.03 -9.77
C LEU A 53 -14.79 -16.84 -10.53
N GLY A 54 -16.05 -16.42 -10.43
CA GLY A 54 -17.15 -17.02 -11.17
C GLY A 54 -17.08 -16.74 -12.67
N THR A 55 -17.89 -17.48 -13.43
CA THR A 55 -18.17 -17.13 -14.83
C THR A 55 -18.97 -15.82 -14.90
N PRO A 56 -18.95 -15.10 -16.03
CA PRO A 56 -19.82 -13.94 -16.20
C PRO A 56 -21.29 -14.35 -16.07
N ASP A 57 -22.11 -13.48 -15.47
CA ASP A 57 -23.56 -13.60 -15.49
C ASP A 57 -24.15 -13.19 -16.86
N ALA A 58 -25.48 -13.14 -16.95
CA ALA A 58 -26.18 -12.82 -18.20
C ALA A 58 -25.88 -11.41 -18.73
N ASP A 59 -25.49 -10.48 -17.85
CA ASP A 59 -25.15 -9.10 -18.18
C ASP A 59 -23.63 -8.91 -18.36
N GLY A 60 -22.86 -9.98 -18.21
CA GLY A 60 -21.40 -9.98 -18.38
C GLY A 60 -20.62 -9.62 -17.11
N PHE A 61 -21.26 -9.52 -15.94
CA PHE A 61 -20.57 -9.22 -14.69
C PHE A 61 -19.95 -10.48 -14.08
N TYR A 62 -18.76 -10.30 -13.50
CA TYR A 62 -18.04 -11.36 -12.81
C TYR A 62 -18.21 -11.21 -11.30
N THR A 63 -18.37 -12.34 -10.61
CA THR A 63 -18.36 -12.38 -9.13
C THR A 63 -17.03 -12.94 -8.64
N ALA A 64 -16.27 -12.14 -7.89
CA ALA A 64 -15.09 -12.57 -7.17
C ALA A 64 -15.45 -12.86 -5.70
N VAL A 65 -15.05 -14.02 -5.19
CA VAL A 65 -15.21 -14.38 -3.78
C VAL A 65 -13.82 -14.57 -3.17
N VAL A 66 -13.46 -13.71 -2.22
CA VAL A 66 -12.19 -13.84 -1.47
C VAL A 66 -12.38 -14.83 -0.32
N ASN A 67 -11.48 -15.79 -0.15
CA ASN A 67 -11.56 -16.73 0.96
C ASN A 67 -11.27 -16.05 2.31
N SER A 68 -11.75 -16.65 3.41
CA SER A 68 -11.60 -16.05 4.75
C SER A 68 -10.14 -15.82 5.15
N ALA A 69 -9.22 -16.66 4.69
CA ALA A 69 -7.79 -16.52 4.97
C ALA A 69 -7.14 -15.30 4.29
N SER A 70 -7.74 -14.80 3.21
CA SER A 70 -7.26 -13.63 2.46
C SER A 70 -8.18 -12.41 2.64
N ALA A 71 -9.24 -12.53 3.43
CA ALA A 71 -10.23 -11.49 3.68
C ALA A 71 -9.76 -10.50 4.77
N PHE A 72 -10.65 -9.61 5.19
CA PHE A 72 -10.41 -8.70 6.31
C PHE A 72 -10.15 -9.48 7.60
N PRO A 73 -9.21 -9.04 8.46
CA PRO A 73 -8.99 -9.67 9.75
C PRO A 73 -10.24 -9.55 10.65
N VAL A 74 -10.37 -10.52 11.58
CA VAL A 74 -11.49 -10.53 12.52
C VAL A 74 -11.46 -9.27 13.40
N GLY A 75 -12.61 -8.60 13.51
CA GLY A 75 -12.75 -7.36 14.28
C GLY A 75 -12.31 -6.10 13.55
N ALA A 76 -11.88 -6.19 12.30
CA ALA A 76 -11.62 -5.02 11.47
C ALA A 76 -12.92 -4.24 11.16
N THR A 77 -12.81 -2.92 11.13
CA THR A 77 -13.86 -1.97 10.75
C THR A 77 -13.37 -1.08 9.60
N LEU A 78 -14.20 -0.16 9.12
CA LEU A 78 -13.90 0.70 7.96
C LEU A 78 -13.39 -0.13 6.77
N ARG A 79 -14.05 -1.24 6.46
CA ARG A 79 -13.59 -2.18 5.44
C ARG A 79 -13.94 -1.66 4.05
N ALA A 80 -13.00 -1.72 3.12
CA ALA A 80 -13.23 -1.33 1.74
C ALA A 80 -12.47 -2.22 0.75
N VAL A 81 -13.04 -2.37 -0.44
CA VAL A 81 -12.43 -3.07 -1.57
C VAL A 81 -12.17 -2.07 -2.69
N GLY A 82 -10.92 -1.93 -3.12
CA GLY A 82 -10.52 -1.12 -4.27
C GLY A 82 -10.11 -1.98 -5.46
N LEU A 83 -10.58 -1.68 -6.67
CA LEU A 83 -10.09 -2.29 -7.90
C LEU A 83 -9.15 -1.33 -8.62
N GLN A 84 -7.95 -1.82 -8.93
CA GLN A 84 -6.92 -1.04 -9.64
C GLN A 84 -7.28 -0.79 -11.11
N GLY A 85 -6.75 0.30 -11.65
CA GLY A 85 -7.12 0.80 -12.98
C GLY A 85 -6.36 0.18 -14.15
N TYR A 86 -5.16 -0.37 -13.95
CA TYR A 86 -4.31 -0.81 -15.07
C TYR A 86 -4.45 -2.30 -15.35
N PHE A 87 -4.53 -2.66 -16.62
CA PHE A 87 -4.65 -4.04 -17.05
C PHE A 87 -4.11 -4.25 -18.45
N THR A 88 -3.65 -5.47 -18.73
CA THR A 88 -3.29 -5.88 -20.08
C THR A 88 -4.50 -6.47 -20.78
N GLN A 89 -4.92 -5.89 -21.90
CA GLN A 89 -5.89 -6.49 -22.80
C GLN A 89 -5.16 -7.35 -23.84
N ALA A 90 -5.47 -8.65 -23.83
CA ALA A 90 -5.03 -9.57 -24.87
C ALA A 90 -5.98 -9.46 -26.08
N ALA A 91 -5.59 -8.66 -27.07
CA ALA A 91 -6.36 -8.45 -28.30
C ALA A 91 -5.40 -8.56 -29.48
N GLY A 92 -5.24 -9.77 -30.04
CA GLY A 92 -4.25 -10.06 -31.09
C GLY A 92 -4.80 -10.02 -32.53
N THR A 93 -6.00 -9.51 -32.75
CA THR A 93 -6.66 -9.49 -34.06
C THR A 93 -6.84 -8.06 -34.58
N GLY A 94 -6.86 -7.88 -35.90
CA GLY A 94 -7.12 -6.58 -36.54
C GLY A 94 -6.00 -5.54 -36.43
N GLY A 95 -4.73 -5.97 -36.31
CA GLY A 95 -3.58 -5.05 -36.21
C GLY A 95 -3.31 -4.53 -34.80
N ILE A 96 -4.05 -5.03 -33.79
CA ILE A 96 -3.83 -4.74 -32.38
C ILE A 96 -2.72 -5.67 -31.84
N ALA A 97 -1.79 -5.13 -31.05
CA ALA A 97 -0.71 -5.93 -30.49
C ALA A 97 -1.27 -7.02 -29.57
N ALA A 98 -0.67 -8.21 -29.56
CA ALA A 98 -1.18 -9.34 -28.77
C ALA A 98 -1.37 -9.02 -27.27
N ASN A 99 -0.62 -8.06 -26.73
CA ASN A 99 -0.78 -7.52 -25.39
C ASN A 99 -0.77 -5.99 -25.45
N ASN A 100 -1.85 -5.35 -25.01
CA ASN A 100 -1.93 -3.89 -24.94
C ASN A 100 -2.19 -3.44 -23.53
N ALA A 101 -1.44 -2.43 -23.10
CA ALA A 101 -1.75 -1.68 -21.91
C ALA A 101 -3.11 -0.99 -22.05
N ARG A 102 -3.92 -1.10 -21.00
CA ARG A 102 -5.16 -0.37 -20.79
C ARG A 102 -5.17 0.16 -19.37
N HIS A 103 -5.90 1.25 -19.20
CA HIS A 103 -6.13 1.88 -17.93
C HIS A 103 -7.57 2.36 -17.89
N ALA A 104 -8.17 2.33 -16.71
CA ALA A 104 -9.49 2.83 -16.41
C ALA A 104 -9.45 3.49 -15.03
N LEU A 105 -10.44 4.33 -14.73
CA LEU A 105 -10.62 4.86 -13.39
C LEU A 105 -10.68 3.70 -12.38
N SER A 106 -9.87 3.78 -11.33
CA SER A 106 -9.97 2.86 -10.21
C SER A 106 -11.30 3.07 -9.49
N SER A 107 -11.83 2.01 -8.90
CA SER A 107 -13.07 2.07 -8.12
C SER A 107 -12.81 1.61 -6.69
N VAL A 108 -13.48 2.23 -5.73
CA VAL A 108 -13.43 1.81 -4.33
C VAL A 108 -14.84 1.68 -3.80
N LYS A 109 -15.10 0.59 -3.10
CA LYS A 109 -16.38 0.35 -2.45
C LYS A 109 -16.18 -0.04 -1.00
N SER A 110 -16.74 0.75 -0.09
CA SER A 110 -16.83 0.43 1.32
C SER A 110 -17.81 -0.72 1.56
N VAL A 111 -17.52 -1.54 2.57
CA VAL A 111 -18.49 -2.48 3.14
C VAL A 111 -19.65 -1.67 3.72
N ALA A 112 -20.87 -2.16 3.52
CA ALA A 112 -22.08 -1.42 3.87
C ALA A 112 -22.06 -0.99 5.35
N GLY A 113 -22.21 0.31 5.59
CA GLY A 113 -22.21 0.90 6.93
C GLY A 113 -20.82 1.23 7.50
N GLU A 114 -19.73 1.00 6.76
CA GLU A 114 -18.35 1.18 7.22
C GLU A 114 -17.60 2.26 6.44
N GLU A 115 -18.24 3.41 6.25
CA GLU A 115 -17.66 4.52 5.50
C GLU A 115 -16.53 5.19 6.28
N ARG A 116 -15.40 5.43 5.60
CA ARG A 116 -14.29 6.20 6.16
C ARG A 116 -14.49 7.70 5.97
N ARG A 117 -13.75 8.53 6.71
CA ARG A 117 -13.79 9.99 6.57
C ARG A 117 -13.30 10.42 5.17
N VAL A 118 -14.13 11.17 4.44
CA VAL A 118 -13.80 11.72 3.11
C VAL A 118 -13.12 13.08 3.27
N VAL A 119 -11.82 13.16 2.98
CA VAL A 119 -11.04 14.42 3.05
C VAL A 119 -10.56 14.92 1.70
N ILE A 120 -10.70 14.11 0.66
CA ILE A 120 -10.36 14.45 -0.72
C ILE A 120 -11.49 14.07 -1.67
N ASP A 121 -11.53 14.73 -2.81
CA ASP A 121 -12.53 14.52 -3.86
C ASP A 121 -11.79 14.41 -5.21
N SER A 122 -11.87 13.24 -5.85
CA SER A 122 -11.23 12.97 -7.14
C SER A 122 -11.69 13.92 -8.24
N ALA A 123 -12.93 14.43 -8.18
CA ALA A 123 -13.43 15.41 -9.14
C ALA A 123 -12.70 16.75 -9.04
N LYS A 124 -12.21 17.13 -7.85
CA LYS A 124 -11.37 18.33 -7.68
C LYS A 124 -9.99 18.15 -8.31
N CYS A 125 -9.43 16.94 -8.26
CA CYS A 125 -8.17 16.62 -8.93
C CYS A 125 -8.31 16.74 -10.46
N ALA A 126 -9.44 16.29 -11.00
CA ALA A 126 -9.71 16.29 -12.43
C ALA A 126 -9.85 17.69 -13.04
N ASN A 127 -10.05 18.73 -12.23
CA ASN A 127 -10.04 20.12 -12.70
C ASN A 127 -8.71 20.53 -13.35
N CYS A 128 -7.61 19.90 -12.94
CA CYS A 128 -6.28 20.15 -13.50
C CYS A 128 -5.70 18.91 -14.20
N HIS A 129 -6.03 17.70 -13.73
CA HIS A 129 -5.37 16.48 -14.19
C HIS A 129 -6.14 15.69 -15.24
N GLU A 130 -7.40 16.02 -15.56
CA GLU A 130 -8.33 15.16 -16.31
C GLU A 130 -8.41 13.77 -15.66
N TRP A 131 -7.39 12.92 -15.85
CA TRP A 131 -7.05 11.73 -15.08
C TRP A 131 -5.69 11.88 -14.37
N PHE A 132 -5.67 11.71 -13.05
CA PHE A 132 -4.45 11.60 -12.27
C PHE A 132 -4.01 10.14 -12.15
N GLU A 133 -2.77 9.86 -12.53
CA GLU A 133 -2.21 8.51 -12.60
C GLU A 133 -0.98 8.35 -11.69
N GLY A 134 -1.14 7.55 -10.64
CA GLY A 134 -0.08 7.16 -9.73
C GLY A 134 0.48 5.76 -10.04
N HIS A 135 1.74 5.55 -9.65
CA HIS A 135 2.40 4.23 -9.67
C HIS A 135 2.37 3.52 -11.04
N GLY A 136 2.77 4.24 -12.10
CA GLY A 136 2.84 3.67 -13.46
C GLY A 136 1.48 3.42 -14.11
N GLY A 137 0.47 4.22 -13.74
CA GLY A 137 -0.88 4.15 -14.32
C GLY A 137 -1.83 3.20 -13.61
N ASN A 138 -1.43 2.60 -12.48
CA ASN A 138 -2.24 1.60 -11.78
C ASN A 138 -3.20 2.20 -10.74
N ARG A 139 -2.90 3.41 -10.27
CA ARG A 139 -3.74 4.20 -9.37
C ARG A 139 -4.33 5.37 -10.16
N VAL A 140 -5.50 5.16 -10.75
CA VAL A 140 -6.10 6.15 -11.66
C VAL A 140 -7.33 6.77 -11.00
N VAL A 141 -7.36 8.09 -10.89
CA VAL A 141 -8.54 8.84 -10.43
C VAL A 141 -8.86 9.98 -11.38
N GLY A 142 -10.12 10.35 -11.48
CA GLY A 142 -10.61 11.40 -12.36
C GLY A 142 -12.00 11.86 -11.95
N LYS A 143 -12.64 12.66 -12.80
CA LYS A 143 -13.94 13.27 -12.52
C LYS A 143 -15.02 12.24 -12.18
N ASP A 144 -14.99 11.10 -12.86
CA ASP A 144 -16.01 10.06 -12.77
C ASP A 144 -15.55 8.87 -11.90
N THR A 145 -14.56 9.07 -11.03
CA THR A 145 -14.13 8.04 -10.08
C THR A 145 -15.27 7.68 -9.15
N VAL A 146 -15.54 6.37 -9.03
CA VAL A 146 -16.61 5.84 -8.18
C VAL A 146 -16.07 5.49 -6.80
N GLY A 147 -16.68 6.10 -5.79
CA GLY A 147 -16.35 5.91 -4.38
C GLY A 147 -15.11 6.69 -3.97
N ASP A 148 -14.42 6.18 -2.95
CA ASP A 148 -13.21 6.83 -2.44
C ASP A 148 -12.06 6.79 -3.44
N SER A 149 -11.14 7.75 -3.34
CA SER A 149 -9.90 7.70 -4.09
C SER A 149 -9.07 6.47 -3.71
N ILE A 150 -8.64 5.71 -4.71
CA ILE A 150 -7.79 4.51 -4.58
C ILE A 150 -6.49 4.80 -3.81
N CYS A 151 -6.01 6.05 -3.85
CA CYS A 151 -4.80 6.49 -3.17
C CYS A 151 -4.95 6.38 -1.64
N THR A 152 -6.16 6.56 -1.11
CA THR A 152 -6.42 6.53 0.35
C THR A 152 -6.29 5.15 0.97
N LEU A 153 -6.32 4.08 0.16
CA LEU A 153 -6.17 2.70 0.65
C LEU A 153 -4.71 2.39 1.02
N CYS A 154 -3.75 3.13 0.44
CA CYS A 154 -2.33 2.98 0.70
C CYS A 154 -1.78 4.18 1.50
N HIS A 155 -2.18 5.41 1.19
CA HIS A 155 -1.75 6.62 1.91
C HIS A 155 -2.51 6.79 3.22
N VAL A 156 -2.17 5.89 4.14
CA VAL A 156 -2.75 5.73 5.46
C VAL A 156 -1.81 6.27 6.54
N PRO A 157 -2.30 6.53 7.77
CA PRO A 157 -1.46 6.96 8.87
C PRO A 157 -0.25 6.06 9.17
N ASN A 158 -0.33 4.78 8.80
CA ASN A 158 0.70 3.78 9.07
C ASN A 158 1.57 3.43 7.83
N LEU A 159 1.57 4.26 6.78
CA LEU A 159 2.50 4.16 5.64
C LEU A 159 3.31 5.44 5.45
N SER A 160 4.62 5.38 5.67
CA SER A 160 5.55 6.46 5.40
C SER A 160 5.61 6.73 3.89
N THR A 161 5.49 8.00 3.50
CA THR A 161 5.80 8.41 2.12
C THR A 161 7.22 7.93 1.82
N SER A 162 7.37 7.17 0.74
CA SER A 162 8.59 6.48 0.28
C SER A 162 9.06 5.23 1.05
N GLY A 163 8.26 4.67 1.97
CA GLY A 163 8.64 3.44 2.70
C GLY A 163 9.92 3.60 3.51
N ARG A 164 10.19 4.84 3.97
CA ARG A 164 11.37 5.19 4.76
C ARG A 164 11.18 4.75 6.21
N GLY A 165 11.12 3.44 6.41
CA GLY A 165 11.57 2.84 7.67
C GLY A 165 13.10 2.82 7.70
N ILE A 166 13.67 2.80 8.90
CA ILE A 166 15.07 2.36 9.03
C ILE A 166 15.19 0.97 8.41
N GLN A 167 16.19 0.75 7.54
CA GLN A 167 16.41 -0.57 6.95
C GLN A 167 16.62 -1.58 8.08
N GLN A 168 15.78 -2.61 8.17
CA GLN A 168 15.81 -3.56 9.29
C GLN A 168 17.21 -4.15 9.50
N SER A 169 17.92 -4.50 8.43
CA SER A 169 19.28 -5.03 8.55
C SER A 169 20.30 -4.00 9.04
N LEU A 170 20.09 -2.70 8.78
CA LEU A 170 20.94 -1.65 9.35
C LEU A 170 20.65 -1.49 10.85
N MET A 171 19.37 -1.39 11.23
CA MET A 171 18.94 -1.28 12.63
C MET A 171 19.45 -2.47 13.47
N LEU A 172 19.19 -3.70 13.01
CA LEU A 172 19.64 -4.90 13.69
C LEU A 172 21.17 -5.01 13.73
N PHE A 173 21.88 -4.55 12.70
CA PHE A 173 23.34 -4.51 12.73
C PHE A 173 23.83 -3.56 13.82
N ILE A 174 23.26 -2.36 13.94
CA ILE A 174 23.62 -1.36 14.96
C ILE A 174 23.34 -1.90 16.37
N VAL A 175 22.18 -2.53 16.60
CA VAL A 175 21.81 -3.13 17.90
C VAL A 175 22.78 -4.25 18.29
N ASN A 176 23.06 -5.17 17.36
CA ASN A 176 23.78 -6.40 17.66
C ASN A 176 25.31 -6.26 17.64
N ASN A 177 25.86 -5.14 17.17
CA ASN A 177 27.31 -4.96 17.06
C ASN A 177 27.85 -3.89 18.03
N PRO A 178 29.09 -4.02 18.52
CA PRO A 178 29.73 -3.01 19.36
C PRO A 178 29.79 -1.62 18.70
N VAL A 179 29.84 -0.58 19.53
CA VAL A 179 30.15 0.79 19.07
C VAL A 179 31.52 0.79 18.39
N GLY A 180 31.62 1.42 17.23
CA GLY A 180 32.82 1.46 16.39
C GLY A 180 32.89 0.36 15.32
N THR A 181 31.99 -0.64 15.32
CA THR A 181 31.93 -1.63 14.24
C THR A 181 31.56 -0.97 12.91
N SER A 182 32.30 -1.27 11.85
CA SER A 182 32.06 -0.73 10.51
C SER A 182 30.70 -1.15 9.95
N LEU A 183 29.98 -0.22 9.33
CA LEU A 183 28.72 -0.47 8.63
C LEU A 183 28.92 -0.98 7.19
N GLY A 184 30.18 -1.08 6.72
CA GLY A 184 30.53 -1.42 5.34
C GLY A 184 30.13 -2.82 4.87
N THR A 185 29.59 -3.65 5.76
CA THR A 185 29.04 -4.97 5.43
C THR A 185 27.52 -4.94 5.23
N VAL A 186 26.85 -3.84 5.56
CA VAL A 186 25.42 -3.67 5.40
C VAL A 186 25.15 -2.98 4.06
N THR A 187 24.52 -3.69 3.13
CA THR A 187 24.10 -3.13 1.84
C THR A 187 23.08 -2.02 2.04
N ASN A 188 23.26 -0.86 1.41
CA ASN A 188 22.26 0.20 1.39
C ASN A 188 21.32 0.02 0.20
N PHE A 189 20.09 -0.42 0.47
CA PHE A 189 19.10 -0.65 -0.60
C PHE A 189 18.56 0.63 -1.24
N LEU A 190 18.88 1.80 -0.68
CA LEU A 190 18.58 3.10 -1.29
C LEU A 190 19.71 3.59 -2.21
N SER A 191 20.83 2.86 -2.30
CA SER A 191 21.92 3.20 -3.20
C SER A 191 21.51 2.96 -4.65
N THR A 192 21.72 3.96 -5.51
CA THR A 192 21.53 3.84 -6.96
C THR A 192 22.75 3.27 -7.68
N ALA A 193 23.80 2.87 -6.95
CA ALA A 193 24.97 2.22 -7.52
C ALA A 193 24.66 0.77 -7.91
N THR A 194 25.39 0.24 -8.90
CA THR A 194 25.24 -1.16 -9.35
C THR A 194 26.61 -1.85 -9.28
N PRO A 195 26.82 -2.80 -8.33
CA PRO A 195 25.88 -3.23 -7.29
C PRO A 195 25.64 -2.14 -6.22
N PRO A 196 24.53 -2.23 -5.44
CA PRO A 196 24.22 -1.24 -4.41
C PRO A 196 25.37 -1.09 -3.41
N ALA A 197 25.75 0.15 -3.13
CA ALA A 197 26.83 0.44 -2.19
C ALA A 197 26.46 0.03 -0.76
N ALA A 198 27.45 -0.30 0.06
CA ALA A 198 27.24 -0.47 1.50
C ALA A 198 27.07 0.88 2.21
N PHE A 199 26.53 0.85 3.43
CA PHE A 199 26.56 2.01 4.32
C PHE A 199 28.02 2.37 4.68
N SER A 200 28.29 3.66 4.81
CA SER A 200 29.58 4.16 5.28
C SER A 200 29.55 4.45 6.78
N GLY A 201 30.72 4.56 7.40
CA GLY A 201 30.85 4.87 8.82
C GLY A 201 30.82 3.63 9.72
N SER A 202 30.56 3.87 11.01
CA SER A 202 30.56 2.85 12.06
C SER A 202 29.40 3.04 13.04
N VAL A 203 29.09 2.00 13.80
CA VAL A 203 28.07 2.01 14.86
C VAL A 203 28.39 3.11 15.87
N GLY A 204 27.54 4.14 15.92
CA GLY A 204 27.62 5.20 16.93
C GLY A 204 26.97 4.80 18.25
N SER A 205 27.47 5.31 19.37
CA SER A 205 26.89 5.06 20.71
C SER A 205 25.45 5.58 20.83
N GLY A 206 25.18 6.77 20.28
CA GLY A 206 23.83 7.36 20.26
C GLY A 206 22.85 6.53 19.45
N ALA A 207 23.24 6.14 18.22
CA ALA A 207 22.42 5.29 17.35
C ALA A 207 22.12 3.94 18.01
N LYS A 208 23.14 3.28 18.58
CA LYS A 208 22.95 2.01 19.28
C LYS A 208 21.99 2.13 20.47
N THR A 209 22.11 3.20 21.26
CA THR A 209 21.22 3.42 22.40
C THR A 209 19.77 3.63 21.94
N ALA A 210 19.56 4.46 20.91
CA ALA A 210 18.24 4.74 20.36
C ALA A 210 17.60 3.48 19.74
N ASP A 211 18.33 2.76 18.89
CA ASP A 211 17.82 1.57 18.20
C ASP A 211 17.53 0.43 19.18
N THR A 212 18.35 0.25 20.23
CA THR A 212 18.09 -0.76 21.27
C THR A 212 16.81 -0.44 22.04
N ALA A 213 16.60 0.83 22.40
CA ALA A 213 15.38 1.27 23.07
C ALA A 213 14.15 1.11 22.16
N LEU A 214 14.29 1.42 20.87
CA LEU A 214 13.24 1.27 19.87
C LEU A 214 12.84 -0.19 19.68
N VAL A 215 13.82 -1.09 19.51
CA VAL A 215 13.58 -2.54 19.37
C VAL A 215 12.97 -3.13 20.64
N ALA A 216 13.40 -2.68 21.83
CA ALA A 216 12.80 -3.11 23.08
C ALA A 216 11.33 -2.67 23.21
N ALA A 217 10.98 -1.49 22.68
CA ALA A 217 9.63 -0.94 22.77
C ALA A 217 8.67 -1.51 21.72
N LEU A 218 9.16 -1.77 20.49
CA LEU A 218 8.31 -2.02 19.32
C LEU A 218 8.64 -3.33 18.59
N GLY A 219 9.64 -4.09 19.03
CA GLY A 219 10.11 -5.29 18.34
C GLY A 219 11.16 -4.99 17.26
N ASP A 220 11.65 -6.03 16.60
CA ASP A 220 12.74 -5.94 15.62
C ASP A 220 12.27 -5.72 14.17
N ASP A 221 10.97 -5.69 13.93
CA ASP A 221 10.37 -5.42 12.62
C ASP A 221 9.95 -3.95 12.51
N PRO A 222 10.78 -3.09 11.87
CA PRO A 222 10.47 -1.67 11.74
C PRO A 222 9.24 -1.41 10.85
N THR A 223 8.74 -2.42 10.12
CA THR A 223 7.48 -2.29 9.35
C THR A 223 6.23 -2.30 10.24
N THR A 224 6.40 -2.56 11.53
CA THR A 224 5.34 -2.53 12.55
C THR A 224 5.34 -1.28 13.41
N TYR A 225 6.34 -0.41 13.25
CA TYR A 225 6.51 0.77 14.09
C TYR A 225 5.39 1.79 13.83
N PRO A 226 4.95 2.54 14.85
CA PRO A 226 3.99 3.62 14.65
C PRO A 226 4.64 4.69 13.76
N GLU A 227 4.08 4.93 12.58
CA GLU A 227 4.55 5.97 11.68
C GLU A 227 3.77 7.27 11.87
N ALA A 228 4.41 8.41 11.64
CA ALA A 228 3.71 9.70 11.58
C ALA A 228 2.79 9.69 10.36
N SER A 229 1.56 10.18 10.52
CA SER A 229 0.51 10.03 9.52
C SER A 229 0.92 10.58 8.15
N ASN A 230 0.90 9.74 7.12
CA ASN A 230 0.89 10.16 5.73
C ASN A 230 -0.56 10.20 5.23
N ASN A 231 -1.42 10.94 5.94
CA ASN A 231 -2.76 11.12 5.42
C ASN A 231 -2.62 11.77 4.03
N LEU A 232 -3.38 11.25 3.07
CA LEU A 232 -3.26 11.66 1.66
C LEU A 232 -3.39 13.17 1.48
N LYS A 233 -4.17 13.85 2.34
CA LYS A 233 -4.34 15.29 2.31
C LYS A 233 -3.00 16.02 2.49
N ASP A 234 -2.19 15.63 3.46
CA ASP A 234 -0.90 16.29 3.73
C ASP A 234 0.12 16.03 2.61
N LEU A 235 0.13 14.82 2.04
CA LEU A 235 0.92 14.52 0.85
C LEU A 235 0.56 15.42 -0.32
N ILE A 236 -0.73 15.50 -0.65
CA ILE A 236 -1.21 16.29 -1.78
C ILE A 236 -0.89 17.77 -1.56
N HIS A 237 -1.09 18.33 -0.37
CA HIS A 237 -0.70 19.72 -0.10
C HIS A 237 0.79 19.96 -0.29
N GLY A 238 1.66 19.04 0.14
CA GLY A 238 3.10 19.18 -0.05
C GLY A 238 3.56 19.18 -1.52
N VAL A 239 2.82 18.51 -2.42
CA VAL A 239 3.15 18.44 -3.86
C VAL A 239 2.66 19.66 -4.63
N HIS A 240 1.64 20.36 -4.12
CA HIS A 240 1.02 21.52 -4.78
C HIS A 240 1.37 22.87 -4.15
N ALA A 241 2.33 22.89 -3.20
CA ALA A 241 2.78 24.09 -2.49
C ALA A 241 3.75 24.94 -3.31
#